data_AF-A0A0K8TTD6-F1
#
_entry.id   AF-A0A0K8TTD6-F1
#
_cell.length_a   1.000
_cell.length_b   1.000
_cell.length_c   1.000
_cell.angle_alpha   90.00
_cell.angle_beta   90.00
_cell.angle_gamma   90.00
#
_symmetry.space_group_name_H-M   'P 1'
#
loop_
_entity.id
_entity.type
_entity.pdbx_description
1 polymer ?
#
loop_
_entity_poly.entity_id
_entity_poly.type
_entity_poly.pdbx_seq_one_letter_code
_entity_poly.pdbx_strand_id
1 'polypeptide(L)'
;MNSVRVILSRSGPGCLRYSTHQMGELGSGAGHGGGAGGSIREAGGAFGRLEAAREEEYFHKKQQEQLKKLNTENINQVEYHQKRIHDHEEAIDKHKEFLKNLLKKD
;
A
#
# COMPACT_ATOMS: atom_id res chain seq x y z
N MET A 1 47.99 -21.03 9.87
CA MET A 1 47.97 -22.40 10.41
C MET A 1 46.61 -22.53 11.11
N ASN A 2 45.57 -23.21 10.60
CA ASN A 2 45.54 -24.47 9.87
C ASN A 2 44.43 -24.48 8.80
N SER A 3 44.83 -25.02 7.65
CA SER A 3 44.02 -25.39 6.51
C SER A 3 43.24 -26.67 6.80
N VAL A 4 41.94 -26.69 6.50
CA VAL A 4 41.23 -27.91 6.09
C VAL A 4 40.28 -27.54 4.95
N ARG A 5 40.76 -27.77 3.71
CA ARG A 5 39.91 -28.01 2.53
C ARG A 5 39.43 -29.45 2.55
N VAL A 6 38.40 -29.75 1.73
CA VAL A 6 37.91 -31.07 1.23
C VAL A 6 36.41 -31.22 1.60
N ILE A 7 35.42 -31.44 0.72
CA ILE A 7 35.34 -31.72 -0.73
C ILE A 7 33.98 -31.19 -1.23
N LEU A 8 34.00 -30.59 -2.42
CA LEU A 8 32.84 -30.27 -3.23
C LEU A 8 32.43 -31.53 -4.02
N SER A 9 31.31 -32.18 -3.67
CA SER A 9 30.69 -33.16 -4.57
C SER A 9 29.25 -33.49 -4.16
N ARG A 10 28.26 -32.84 -4.79
CA ARG A 10 27.14 -33.55 -5.41
C ARG A 10 26.33 -32.59 -6.29
N SER A 11 26.62 -32.66 -7.58
CA SER A 11 25.72 -32.26 -8.64
C SER A 11 24.42 -33.08 -8.56
N GLY A 12 23.30 -32.39 -8.43
CA GLY A 12 21.97 -32.94 -8.70
C GLY A 12 21.08 -31.81 -9.21
N PRO A 13 20.74 -31.74 -10.52
CA PRO A 13 19.79 -30.76 -11.02
C PRO A 13 18.39 -31.26 -10.66
N GLY A 14 17.99 -31.04 -9.42
CA GLY A 14 16.61 -31.18 -8.98
C GLY A 14 15.81 -30.01 -9.52
N CYS A 15 15.38 -30.15 -10.77
CA CYS A 15 14.41 -29.34 -11.51
C CYS A 15 13.63 -28.34 -10.63
N LEU A 16 14.13 -27.11 -10.56
CA LEU A 16 13.36 -25.95 -10.10
C LEU A 16 12.33 -25.65 -11.19
N ARG A 17 11.21 -26.39 -11.23
CA ARG A 17 10.05 -25.98 -12.03
C ARG A 17 9.37 -24.83 -11.28
N TYR A 18 9.88 -23.63 -11.47
CA TYR A 18 8.99 -22.48 -11.51
C TYR A 18 8.05 -22.73 -12.68
N SER A 19 6.86 -23.26 -12.39
CA SER A 19 5.78 -23.36 -13.36
C SER A 19 5.48 -21.95 -13.84
N THR A 20 6.03 -21.67 -15.02
CA THR A 20 5.69 -20.56 -15.87
C THR A 20 4.18 -20.56 -16.13
N HIS A 21 3.54 -19.46 -15.75
CA HIS A 21 2.29 -18.96 -16.32
C HIS A 21 1.10 -19.93 -16.30
N GLN A 22 0.42 -20.01 -15.16
CA GLN A 22 -1.03 -20.19 -15.21
C GLN A 22 -1.67 -18.91 -14.68
N MET A 23 -1.55 -17.85 -15.48
CA MET A 23 -2.49 -16.73 -15.39
C MET A 23 -3.86 -17.37 -15.67
N GLY A 24 -4.65 -17.57 -14.62
CA GLY A 24 -6.01 -18.08 -14.74
C GLY A 24 -6.77 -17.24 -15.77
N GLU A 25 -7.58 -17.90 -16.58
CA GLU A 25 -8.41 -17.24 -17.58
C GLU A 25 -9.23 -16.14 -16.89
N LEU A 26 -9.07 -14.88 -17.33
CA LEU A 26 -9.84 -13.75 -16.82
C LEU A 26 -11.33 -14.08 -16.99
N GLY A 27 -12.02 -14.34 -15.87
CA GLY A 27 -13.41 -14.78 -15.83
C GLY A 27 -13.63 -16.22 -15.34
N SER A 28 -12.58 -17.01 -15.13
CA SER A 28 -12.67 -18.25 -14.36
C SER A 28 -12.77 -17.88 -12.88
N GLY A 29 -13.98 -17.91 -12.34
CA GLY A 29 -14.31 -17.50 -10.95
C GLY A 29 -13.67 -18.33 -9.84
N ALA A 30 -12.60 -19.09 -10.12
CA ALA A 30 -11.89 -19.92 -9.17
C ALA A 30 -10.39 -19.66 -9.27
N GLY A 31 -9.89 -18.56 -8.69
CA GLY A 31 -8.45 -18.47 -8.52
C GLY A 31 -7.81 -17.18 -8.04
N HIS A 32 -8.39 -15.99 -8.19
CA HIS A 32 -7.64 -14.75 -7.93
C HIS A 32 -8.36 -13.67 -7.10
N GLY A 33 -9.33 -14.04 -6.26
CA GLY A 33 -9.79 -13.15 -5.17
C GLY A 33 -11.27 -12.75 -5.18
N GLY A 34 -12.11 -13.44 -5.95
CA GLY A 34 -13.56 -13.36 -5.81
C GLY A 34 -14.13 -14.76 -5.94
N GLY A 35 -14.83 -15.24 -4.92
CA GLY A 35 -15.50 -16.55 -4.96
C GLY A 35 -16.39 -16.67 -6.20
N ALA A 36 -16.49 -17.90 -6.73
CA ALA A 36 -17.23 -18.25 -7.94
C ALA A 36 -18.47 -17.35 -8.13
N GLY A 37 -18.35 -16.39 -9.05
CA GLY A 37 -19.24 -15.22 -9.15
C GLY A 37 -20.63 -15.53 -9.72
N GLY A 38 -21.31 -16.52 -9.12
CA GLY A 38 -22.61 -17.02 -9.53
C GLY A 38 -22.57 -17.78 -10.85
N SER A 39 -23.58 -18.62 -11.07
CA SER A 39 -23.77 -19.40 -12.32
C SER A 39 -23.80 -18.53 -13.58
N ILE A 40 -24.04 -17.22 -13.47
CA ILE A 40 -24.08 -16.26 -14.59
C ILE A 40 -22.67 -15.94 -15.13
N ARG A 41 -21.64 -15.78 -14.27
CA ARG A 41 -20.27 -15.53 -14.76
C ARG A 41 -19.64 -16.78 -15.34
N GLU A 42 -19.95 -17.94 -14.75
CA GLU A 42 -19.44 -19.22 -15.22
C GLU A 42 -20.13 -19.70 -16.51
N ALA A 43 -21.44 -19.47 -16.65
CA ALA A 43 -22.20 -19.82 -17.87
C ALA A 43 -22.18 -18.72 -18.96
N GLY A 44 -21.82 -17.49 -18.62
CA GLY A 44 -21.95 -16.29 -19.47
C GLY A 44 -20.92 -16.13 -20.60
N GLY A 45 -20.04 -17.12 -20.84
CA GLY A 45 -19.10 -17.13 -21.96
C GLY A 45 -18.37 -15.79 -22.18
N ALA A 46 -18.46 -15.24 -23.40
CA ALA A 46 -17.81 -13.96 -23.73
C ALA A 46 -18.39 -12.75 -22.97
N PHE A 47 -19.70 -12.75 -22.68
CA PHE A 47 -20.35 -11.66 -21.94
C PHE A 47 -20.00 -11.68 -20.44
N GLY A 48 -19.90 -12.87 -19.84
CA GLY A 48 -19.46 -13.04 -18.45
C GLY A 48 -18.02 -12.59 -18.23
N ARG A 49 -17.12 -12.85 -19.20
CA ARG A 49 -15.73 -12.32 -19.17
C ARG A 49 -15.68 -10.79 -19.31
N LEU A 50 -16.50 -10.21 -20.19
CA LEU A 50 -16.59 -8.75 -20.35
C LEU A 50 -17.14 -8.06 -19.09
N GLU A 51 -18.15 -8.67 -18.45
CA GLU A 51 -18.74 -8.15 -17.22
C GLU A 51 -17.75 -8.25 -16.05
N ALA A 52 -17.04 -9.37 -15.91
CA ALA A 52 -15.98 -9.53 -14.91
C ALA A 52 -14.86 -8.47 -15.07
N ALA A 53 -14.41 -8.22 -16.30
CA ALA A 53 -13.39 -7.21 -16.57
C ALA A 53 -13.87 -5.79 -16.20
N ARG A 54 -15.13 -5.45 -16.53
CA ARG A 54 -15.71 -4.14 -16.17
C ARG A 54 -15.85 -3.95 -14.67
N GLU A 55 -16.27 -4.99 -13.96
CA GLU A 55 -16.33 -4.93 -12.51
C GLU A 55 -14.95 -4.79 -11.88
N GLU A 56 -13.96 -5.55 -12.35
CA GLU A 56 -12.58 -5.45 -11.86
C GLU A 56 -12.03 -4.03 -12.06
N GLU A 57 -12.24 -3.44 -13.24
CA GLU A 57 -11.88 -2.03 -13.49
C GLU A 57 -12.57 -1.07 -12.52
N TYR A 58 -13.85 -1.28 -12.22
CA TYR A 58 -14.61 -0.44 -11.30
C TYR A 58 -14.09 -0.54 -9.87
N PHE A 59 -13.85 -1.76 -9.38
CA PHE A 59 -13.31 -1.97 -8.03
C PHE A 59 -11.89 -1.44 -7.90
N HIS A 60 -11.05 -1.64 -8.93
CA HIS A 60 -9.71 -1.10 -8.95
C HIS A 60 -9.71 0.43 -8.90
N LYS A 61 -10.56 1.10 -9.69
CA LYS A 61 -10.73 2.57 -9.62
C LYS A 61 -11.18 3.03 -8.24
N LYS A 62 -12.18 2.35 -7.65
CA LYS A 62 -12.64 2.65 -6.28
C LYS A 62 -11.55 2.49 -5.22
N GLN A 63 -10.76 1.42 -5.30
CA GLN A 63 -9.64 1.21 -4.39
C GLN A 63 -8.60 2.33 -4.53
N GLN A 64 -8.25 2.72 -5.76
CA GLN A 64 -7.35 3.84 -6.00
C GLN A 64 -7.90 5.16 -5.46
N GLU A 65 -9.19 5.44 -5.64
CA GLU A 65 -9.84 6.63 -5.09
C GLU A 65 -9.80 6.65 -3.56
N GLN A 66 -10.07 5.52 -2.90
CA GLN A 66 -9.99 5.40 -1.44
C GLN A 66 -8.57 5.64 -0.95
N LEU A 67 -7.56 5.03 -1.59
CA LEU A 67 -6.15 5.25 -1.24
C LEU A 67 -5.74 6.71 -1.42
N LYS A 68 -6.17 7.35 -2.52
CA LYS A 68 -5.91 8.78 -2.75
C LYS A 68 -6.53 9.64 -1.65
N LYS A 69 -7.79 9.38 -1.25
CA LYS A 69 -8.45 10.11 -0.17
C LYS A 69 -7.69 9.98 1.14
N LEU A 70 -7.32 8.76 1.54
CA LEU A 70 -6.53 8.53 2.74
C LEU A 70 -5.19 9.27 2.71
N ASN A 71 -4.48 9.24 1.58
CA ASN A 71 -3.20 9.93 1.45
C ASN A 71 -3.37 11.45 1.56
N THR A 72 -4.34 12.02 0.86
CA THR A 72 -4.64 13.46 0.92
C THR A 72 -5.05 13.89 2.32
N GLU A 73 -5.90 13.13 3.00
CA GLU A 73 -6.29 13.40 4.39
C GLU A 73 -5.07 13.41 5.32
N ASN A 74 -4.17 12.43 5.20
CA ASN A 74 -2.95 12.40 6.00
C ASN A 74 -2.05 13.62 5.74
N ILE A 75 -1.84 14.01 4.48
CA ILE A 75 -1.05 15.20 4.14
C ILE A 75 -1.66 16.45 4.76
N ASN A 76 -2.98 16.62 4.62
CA ASN A 76 -3.69 17.77 5.20
C ASN A 76 -3.59 17.80 6.74
N GLN A 77 -3.64 16.64 7.41
CA GLN A 77 -3.48 16.57 8.87
C GLN A 77 -2.06 16.96 9.30
N VAL A 78 -1.04 16.52 8.56
CA VAL A 78 0.35 16.91 8.83
C VAL A 78 0.52 18.43 8.74
N GLU A 79 0.03 19.05 7.67
CA GLU A 79 0.09 20.50 7.48
C GLU A 79 -0.69 21.26 8.58
N TYR A 80 -1.87 20.77 8.93
CA TYR A 80 -2.68 21.35 10.01
C TYR A 80 -1.95 21.33 11.35
N HIS A 81 -1.32 20.20 11.70
CA HIS A 81 -0.56 20.08 12.93
C HIS A 81 0.72 20.92 12.94
N GLN A 82 1.42 21.01 11.81
CA GLN A 82 2.58 21.90 11.67
C GLN A 82 2.19 23.36 11.91
N LYS A 83 1.08 23.81 11.32
CA LYS A 83 0.57 25.17 11.54
C LYS A 83 0.23 25.43 13.01
N ARG A 84 -0.41 24.46 13.67
CA ARG A 84 -0.73 24.58 15.11
C ARG A 84 0.52 24.68 15.98
N ILE A 85 1.55 23.89 15.68
CA ILE A 85 2.83 23.97 16.41
C ILE A 85 3.42 25.35 16.26
N HIS A 86 3.48 25.88 15.03
CA HIS A 86 3.97 27.23 14.75
C HIS A 86 3.21 28.30 15.55
N ASP A 87 1.87 28.27 15.52
CA ASP A 87 1.05 29.24 16.25
C ASP A 87 1.27 29.16 17.77
N HIS A 88 1.48 27.95 18.30
CA HIS A 88 1.81 27.73 19.71
C HIS A 88 3.23 28.21 20.07
N GLU A 89 4.21 28.01 19.19
CA GLU A 89 5.58 28.51 19.36
C GLU A 89 5.60 30.04 19.42
N GLU A 90 4.90 30.72 18.51
CA GLU A 90 4.78 32.18 18.54
C GLU A 90 4.16 32.69 19.85
N ALA A 91 3.11 32.02 20.33
CA ALA A 91 2.46 32.41 21.58
C ALA A 91 3.42 32.26 22.78
N ILE A 92 4.17 31.17 22.81
CA ILE A 92 5.21 30.92 23.83
C ILE A 92 6.27 32.02 23.77
N ASP A 93 6.73 32.40 22.58
CA ASP A 93 7.78 33.41 22.43
C ASP A 93 7.31 34.81 22.86
N LYS A 94 6.07 35.19 22.51
CA LYS A 94 5.43 36.41 23.04
C LYS A 94 5.40 36.41 24.57
N HIS A 95 5.06 35.28 25.19
CA HIS A 95 5.07 35.16 26.66
C HIS A 95 6.48 35.23 27.25
N LYS A 96 7.48 34.63 26.60
CA LYS A 96 8.89 34.72 27.03
C LYS A 96 9.39 36.17 26.98
N GLU A 97 9.07 36.91 25.92
CA GLU A 97 9.44 38.32 25.80
C GLU A 97 8.77 39.17 26.88
N PHE A 98 7.48 38.94 27.14
CA PHE A 98 6.76 39.59 28.22
C PHE A 98 7.44 39.38 29.58
N LEU A 99 7.82 38.14 29.91
CA LEU A 99 8.55 37.82 31.14
C LEU A 99 9.91 38.51 31.21
N LYS A 100 10.68 38.53 30.12
CA LYS A 100 11.97 39.25 30.06
C LYS A 100 11.80 40.75 30.33
N ASN A 101 10.73 41.35 29.83
CA ASN A 101 10.46 42.78 30.03
C ASN A 101 10.03 43.09 31.47
N LEU A 102 9.33 42.18 32.14
CA LEU A 102 9.04 42.29 33.57
C LEU A 102 10.31 42.20 34.41
N LEU A 103 11.17 41.21 34.15
CA LEU A 103 12.42 41.00 34.89
C LEU A 103 13.43 42.15 34.75
N LYS A 104 13.36 42.96 33.69
CA LYS A 104 14.23 44.14 33.48
C LYS A 104 13.75 45.39 34.21
N LYS A 105 12.51 45.39 34.72
CA LYS A 105 11.88 46.55 35.35
C LYS A 105 12.11 46.61 36.87
N ASP A 106 12.64 45.54 37.45
CA ASP A 106 13.13 45.46 38.84
C ASP A 106 14.63 45.80 38.89
#